data_AF-A0A0C3C071-F1
#
_entry.id   AF-A0A0C3C071-F1
#
_cell.length_a   1.000
_cell.length_b   1.000
_cell.length_c   1.000
_cell.angle_alpha   90.00
_cell.angle_beta   90.00
_cell.angle_gamma   90.00
#
_symmetry.space_group_name_H-M   'P 1'
#
loop_
_entity.id
_entity.type
_entity.pdbx_description
1 polymer ?
#
loop_
_entity_poly.entity_id
_entity_poly.type
_entity_poly.pdbx_seq_one_letter_code
_entity_poly.pdbx_strand_id
1 'polypeptide(L)'
;MKSFATLMAMVALAGCALADNCTPGLNYCGSSLLKKGNYQAQIDQALADAGVQEVDNGESALFACEGGSNGVIKFLQECTVGECVDAGTGRSDYCG
;
A
#
# COMPACT_ATOMS: atom_id res chain seq x y z
N MET A 1 16.42 -56.56 15.86
CA MET A 1 15.70 -55.46 16.54
C MET A 1 15.94 -54.21 15.70
N LYS A 2 15.14 -53.97 14.64
CA LYS A 2 13.94 -53.11 14.65
C LYS A 2 14.13 -51.84 15.47
N SER A 3 14.38 -50.71 14.81
CA SER A 3 13.70 -49.44 15.10
C SER A 3 13.93 -48.45 13.96
N PHE A 4 12.83 -48.12 13.29
CA PHE A 4 12.66 -47.02 12.36
C PHE A 4 12.88 -45.68 13.09
N ALA A 5 13.68 -44.78 12.51
CA ALA A 5 13.67 -43.38 12.90
C ALA A 5 13.35 -42.53 11.67
N THR A 6 12.06 -42.30 11.46
CA THR A 6 11.53 -41.46 10.37
C THR A 6 11.73 -39.99 10.76
N LEU A 7 12.66 -39.31 10.09
CA LEU A 7 12.88 -37.87 10.27
C LEU A 7 11.78 -37.11 9.50
N MET A 8 10.78 -36.59 10.20
CA MET A 8 9.72 -35.79 9.58
C MET A 8 10.15 -34.32 9.58
N ALA A 9 10.71 -33.86 8.47
CA ALA A 9 11.04 -32.44 8.27
C ALA A 9 9.76 -31.65 7.99
N MET A 10 9.28 -30.90 8.99
CA MET A 10 8.23 -29.91 8.79
C MET A 10 8.82 -28.67 8.11
N VAL A 11 8.68 -28.58 6.79
CA VAL A 11 8.93 -27.32 6.07
C VAL A 11 7.75 -26.39 6.32
N ALA A 12 7.93 -25.43 7.23
CA ALA A 12 6.99 -24.33 7.36
C ALA A 12 7.11 -23.44 6.13
N LEU A 13 6.18 -23.57 5.17
CA LEU A 13 5.97 -22.52 4.16
C LEU A 13 5.33 -21.32 4.89
N ALA A 14 6.17 -20.45 5.45
CA ALA A 14 5.75 -19.09 5.76
C ALA A 14 5.46 -18.41 4.42
N GLY A 15 4.19 -18.35 4.03
CA GLY A 15 3.77 -17.58 2.86
C GLY A 15 4.07 -16.11 3.10
N CYS A 16 5.16 -15.62 2.53
CA CYS A 16 5.39 -14.18 2.44
C CYS A 16 4.27 -13.63 1.55
N ALA A 17 3.28 -12.97 2.14
CA ALA A 17 2.39 -12.12 1.38
C ALA A 17 3.27 -11.01 0.78
N LEU A 18 3.61 -11.16 -0.51
CA LEU A 18 4.22 -10.08 -1.26
C LEU A 18 3.14 -9.01 -1.39
N ALA A 19 3.23 -7.95 -0.59
CA ALA A 19 2.39 -6.78 -0.79
C ALA A 19 2.71 -6.22 -2.18
N ASP A 20 1.69 -5.98 -3.00
CA ASP A 20 1.90 -5.40 -4.31
C ASP A 20 2.32 -3.93 -4.14
N ASN A 21 3.41 -3.54 -4.78
CA ASN A 21 3.80 -2.14 -4.84
C ASN A 21 2.85 -1.35 -5.75
N CYS A 22 2.73 -0.05 -5.50
CA CYS A 22 2.09 0.88 -6.42
C CYS A 22 2.84 0.89 -7.77
N THR A 23 2.12 1.20 -8.85
CA THR A 23 2.72 1.28 -10.20
C THR A 23 3.35 2.66 -10.40
N PRO A 24 4.66 2.77 -10.69
CA PRO A 24 5.32 4.06 -10.87
C PRO A 24 4.66 4.90 -11.96
N GLY A 25 4.48 6.20 -11.68
CA GLY A 25 3.86 7.15 -12.60
C GLY A 25 2.32 7.17 -12.58
N LEU A 26 1.68 6.33 -11.77
CA LEU A 26 0.24 6.44 -11.47
C LEU A 26 0.01 7.17 -10.15
N ASN A 27 -1.17 7.77 -10.02
CA ASN A 27 -1.66 8.30 -8.76
C ASN A 27 -2.64 7.33 -8.11
N TYR A 28 -2.66 7.32 -6.78
CA TYR A 28 -3.53 6.46 -6.00
C TYR A 28 -4.17 7.27 -4.87
N CYS A 29 -5.45 7.03 -4.64
CA CYS A 29 -6.07 7.36 -3.37
C CYS A 29 -5.42 6.56 -2.25
N GLY A 30 -5.36 7.11 -1.04
CA GLY A 30 -4.92 6.35 0.14
C GLY A 30 -5.69 5.05 0.29
N SER A 31 -7.01 5.08 0.09
CA SER A 31 -7.86 3.88 0.12
C SER A 31 -7.45 2.82 -0.92
N SER A 32 -7.07 3.22 -2.13
CA SER A 32 -6.56 2.32 -3.16
C SER A 32 -5.21 1.70 -2.77
N LEU A 33 -4.31 2.49 -2.16
CA LEU A 33 -3.03 2.01 -1.64
C LEU A 33 -3.22 0.99 -0.51
N LEU A 34 -4.14 1.25 0.42
CA LEU A 34 -4.45 0.35 1.53
C LEU A 34 -5.05 -0.99 1.07
N LYS A 35 -5.82 -1.00 -0.02
CA LYS A 35 -6.29 -2.24 -0.66
C LYS A 35 -5.16 -3.02 -1.33
N LYS A 36 -4.11 -2.33 -1.79
CA LYS A 36 -3.00 -2.90 -2.53
C LYS A 36 -1.95 -3.55 -1.63
N GLY A 37 -1.68 -2.95 -0.47
CA GLY A 37 -0.66 -3.44 0.44
C GLY A 37 -0.57 -2.66 1.74
N ASN A 38 0.52 -2.88 2.48
CA ASN A 38 0.76 -2.22 3.76
C ASN A 38 1.31 -0.79 3.58
N TYR A 39 0.42 0.14 3.24
CA TYR A 39 0.77 1.52 2.91
C TYR A 39 0.54 2.54 4.03
N GLN A 40 -0.16 2.18 5.12
CA GLN A 40 -0.58 3.14 6.15
C GLN A 40 0.59 3.98 6.68
N ALA A 41 1.70 3.33 7.07
CA ALA A 41 2.86 4.05 7.59
C ALA A 41 3.49 5.02 6.56
N GLN A 42 3.44 4.70 5.26
CA GLN A 42 3.93 5.61 4.23
C GLN A 42 2.96 6.76 3.99
N ILE A 43 1.65 6.53 4.11
CA ILE A 43 0.61 7.55 4.02
C ILE A 43 0.79 8.57 5.15
N ASP A 44 0.88 8.10 6.39
CA ASP A 44 1.05 8.93 7.58
C ASP A 44 2.33 9.78 7.47
N GLN A 45 3.44 9.17 7.02
CA GLN A 45 4.70 9.88 6.81
C GLN A 45 4.60 10.91 5.70
N ALA A 46 3.98 10.58 4.56
CA ALA A 46 3.84 11.51 3.44
C ALA A 46 2.97 12.73 3.80
N LEU A 47 1.91 12.53 4.60
CA LEU A 47 1.10 13.63 5.13
C LEU A 47 1.89 14.49 6.13
N ALA A 48 2.63 13.86 7.05
CA ALA A 48 3.48 14.56 8.00
C ALA A 48 4.58 15.38 7.31
N ASP A 49 5.23 14.84 6.29
CA ASP A 49 6.26 15.52 5.49
C ASP A 49 5.68 16.71 4.71
N ALA A 50 4.41 16.63 4.31
CA ALA A 50 3.68 17.72 3.66
C ALA A 50 3.13 18.76 4.65
N GLY A 51 3.21 18.52 5.97
CA GLY A 51 2.63 19.37 7.00
C GLY A 51 1.09 19.37 6.98
N VAL A 52 0.48 18.30 6.47
CA VAL A 52 -0.97 18.13 6.37
C VAL A 52 -1.48 17.38 7.60
N GLN A 53 -2.57 17.86 8.17
CA GLN A 53 -3.23 17.17 9.27
C GLN A 53 -3.87 15.89 8.73
N GLU A 54 -3.52 14.74 9.31
CA GLU A 54 -4.19 13.50 8.95
C GLU A 54 -5.68 13.58 9.32
N VAL A 55 -6.50 13.29 8.32
CA VAL A 55 -7.94 13.07 8.39
C VAL A 55 -8.21 11.72 7.76
N ASP A 56 -9.26 11.04 8.17
CA ASP A 56 -9.75 9.78 7.58
C ASP A 56 -8.72 8.66 7.34
N ASN A 57 -7.65 8.61 8.14
CA ASN A 57 -6.49 7.72 7.95
C ASN A 57 -5.77 7.95 6.60
N GLY A 58 -5.95 9.12 5.98
CA GLY A 58 -5.42 9.48 4.67
C GLY A 58 -6.09 8.75 3.51
N GLU A 59 -7.24 8.11 3.72
CA GLU A 59 -7.95 7.34 2.70
C GLU A 59 -8.37 8.20 1.50
N SER A 60 -8.72 9.46 1.75
CA SER A 60 -9.13 10.41 0.70
C SER A 60 -7.98 11.27 0.17
N ALA A 61 -6.76 11.13 0.69
CA ALA A 61 -5.61 11.84 0.13
C ALA A 61 -5.15 11.18 -1.18
N LEU A 62 -4.65 12.01 -2.11
CA LEU A 62 -4.13 11.56 -3.39
C LEU A 62 -2.60 11.58 -3.35
N PHE A 63 -2.00 10.47 -3.79
CA PHE A 63 -0.55 10.26 -3.77
C PHE A 63 -0.03 9.87 -5.16
N ALA A 64 1.13 10.39 -5.54
CA ALA A 64 1.89 9.90 -6.70
C ALA A 64 2.71 8.68 -6.28
N CYS A 65 2.73 7.64 -7.10
CA CYS A 65 3.66 6.53 -6.95
C CYS A 65 5.00 6.84 -7.63
N GLU A 66 6.06 7.00 -6.83
CA GLU A 66 7.43 7.14 -7.32
C GLU A 66 8.10 5.78 -7.58
N GLY A 67 7.63 4.72 -6.92
CA GLY A 67 8.11 3.35 -7.15
C GLY A 67 9.23 2.92 -6.20
N GLY A 68 10.17 2.11 -6.68
CA GLY A 68 11.21 1.51 -5.83
C GLY A 68 10.75 0.23 -5.12
N SER A 69 11.61 -0.30 -4.23
CA SER A 69 11.45 -1.65 -3.66
C SER A 69 10.21 -1.82 -2.80
N ASN A 70 9.69 -0.74 -2.22
CA ASN A 70 8.49 -0.72 -1.37
C ASN A 70 7.37 0.17 -1.94
N GLY A 71 7.48 0.55 -3.22
CA GLY A 71 6.54 1.43 -3.91
C GLY A 71 6.35 2.76 -3.18
N VAL A 72 7.41 3.56 -3.05
CA VAL A 72 7.42 4.88 -2.45
C VAL A 72 6.33 5.76 -3.04
N ILE A 73 5.61 6.43 -2.15
CA ILE A 73 4.54 7.36 -2.49
C ILE A 73 4.91 8.78 -2.06
N LYS A 74 4.34 9.76 -2.76
CA LYS A 74 4.47 11.17 -2.45
C LYS A 74 3.09 11.82 -2.41
N PHE A 75 2.80 12.55 -1.36
CA PHE A 75 1.55 13.30 -1.24
C PHE A 75 1.43 14.34 -2.37
N LEU A 76 0.25 14.40 -3.01
CA LEU A 76 -0.09 15.40 -4.02
C LEU A 76 -1.08 16.43 -3.49
N GLN A 77 -2.22 15.98 -2.96
CA GLN A 77 -3.28 16.85 -2.45
C GLN A 77 -4.26 16.06 -1.57
N GLU A 78 -4.99 16.75 -0.70
CA GLU A 78 -6.18 16.21 -0.05
C GLU A 78 -7.39 16.32 -0.99
N CYS A 79 -8.19 15.26 -1.08
CA CYS A 79 -9.54 15.36 -1.60
C CYS A 79 -10.51 15.65 -0.44
N THR A 80 -11.74 16.08 -0.73
CA THR A 80 -12.81 16.00 0.26
C THR A 80 -12.95 14.56 0.74
N VAL A 81 -13.22 14.36 2.03
CA VAL A 81 -13.43 13.03 2.61
C VAL A 81 -14.49 12.26 1.82
N GLY A 82 -14.11 11.12 1.25
CA GLY A 82 -14.96 10.27 0.43
C GLY A 82 -15.03 10.62 -1.07
N GLU A 83 -14.34 11.67 -1.52
CA GLU A 83 -14.32 12.14 -2.92
C GLU A 83 -13.01 11.81 -3.66
N CYS A 84 -12.18 10.91 -3.11
CA CYS A 84 -11.07 10.33 -3.87
C CYS A 84 -11.55 9.10 -4.63
N VAL A 85 -11.48 9.16 -5.96
CA VAL A 85 -12.06 8.18 -6.88
C VAL A 85 -10.98 7.22 -7.39
N ASP A 86 -11.18 5.93 -7.11
CA ASP A 86 -10.45 4.82 -7.72
C ASP A 86 -10.80 4.73 -9.21
N ALA A 87 -9.86 5.06 -10.09
CA ALA A 87 -10.05 5.07 -11.54
C ALA A 87 -9.94 3.67 -12.18
N GLY A 88 -9.69 2.63 -11.37
CA GLY A 88 -9.51 1.26 -11.76
C GLY A 88 -8.09 0.92 -12.21
N THR A 89 -7.87 -0.37 -12.48
CA THR A 89 -6.53 -0.92 -12.76
C THR A 89 -5.82 -0.21 -13.92
N GLY A 90 -4.58 0.20 -13.67
CA GLY A 90 -3.71 0.82 -14.68
C GLY A 90 -4.04 2.28 -14.99
N ARG A 91 -4.92 2.91 -14.22
CA ARG A 91 -5.28 4.33 -14.34
C ARG A 91 -4.92 5.07 -13.05
N SER A 92 -4.68 6.37 -13.18
CA SER A 92 -4.45 7.25 -12.04
C SER A 92 -5.77 7.60 -11.38
N ASP A 93 -5.83 7.45 -10.08
CA ASP A 93 -6.91 7.95 -9.24
C ASP A 93 -6.93 9.49 -9.25
N TYR A 94 -8.05 10.07 -8.84
CA TYR A 94 -8.28 11.51 -8.86
C TYR A 94 -9.30 11.95 -7.81
N CYS A 95 -9.29 13.24 -7.44
CA CYS A 95 -10.37 13.83 -6.63
C CYS A 95 -11.55 14.20 -7.54
N GLY A 96 -12.79 13.87 -7.19
CA GLY A 96 -13.97 14.21 -8.00
C GLY A 96 -15.32 13.87 -7.39
#